data_AF-A0A1Y2F6P5-F1
#
_entry.id   AF-A0A1Y2F6P5-F1
#
_cell.length_a   1.000
_cell.length_b   1.000
_cell.length_c   1.000
_cell.angle_alpha   90.00
_cell.angle_beta   90.00
_cell.angle_gamma   90.00
#
_symmetry.space_group_name_H-M   'P 1'
#
loop_
_entity.id
_entity.type
_entity.pdbx_description
1 polymer ?
#
loop_
_entity_poly.entity_id
_entity_poly.type
_entity_poly.pdbx_seq_one_letter_code
_entity_poly.pdbx_strand_id
1 'polypeptide(L)'
;MRLDMEKRKVWRDPYEEAKKLGRPISPKSTMSSKQHKYSIIHRSIGVILCTGFTIFSLSYPFMNYQWSSVVQFLSTLSPQTALISKIIIGTPLSYYTLTLFKKLIWESTKGFNKNFIRKTDRITFYASLILAAGLAGFL
;
A
#
# COMPACT_ATOMS: atom_id res chain seq x y z
N MET A 1 -35.52 3.72 15.47
CA MET A 1 -35.55 3.01 14.18
C MET A 1 -36.11 3.84 13.01
N ARG A 2 -37.21 4.60 13.17
CA ARG A 2 -37.82 5.43 12.11
C ARG A 2 -36.93 6.57 11.56
N LEU A 3 -36.23 7.30 12.45
CA LEU A 3 -35.29 8.38 12.07
C LEU A 3 -34.11 7.90 11.22
N ASP A 4 -33.71 6.64 11.41
CA ASP A 4 -32.57 6.03 10.73
C ASP A 4 -32.96 5.61 9.30
N MET A 5 -34.21 5.19 9.11
CA MET A 5 -34.79 4.87 7.81
C MET A 5 -35.04 6.12 6.96
N GLU A 6 -35.45 7.22 7.58
CA GLU A 6 -35.66 8.51 6.91
C GLU A 6 -34.34 9.11 6.40
N LYS A 7 -33.29 9.09 7.23
CA LYS A 7 -31.93 9.46 6.79
C LYS A 7 -31.42 8.56 5.67
N ARG A 8 -31.62 7.23 5.76
CA ARG A 8 -31.23 6.30 4.68
C ARG A 8 -31.98 6.56 3.37
N LYS A 9 -33.24 6.99 3.41
CA LYS A 9 -33.98 7.44 2.23
C LYS A 9 -33.32 8.68 1.62
N VAL A 10 -33.04 9.72 2.42
CA VAL A 10 -32.37 10.96 1.96
C VAL A 10 -31.05 10.70 1.24
N TRP A 11 -30.25 9.71 1.66
CA TRP A 11 -28.98 9.39 0.99
C TRP A 11 -29.11 8.46 -0.22
N ARG A 12 -30.14 7.61 -0.30
CA ARG A 12 -30.31 6.63 -1.38
C ARG A 12 -31.11 7.19 -2.55
N ASP A 13 -32.10 8.03 -2.26
CA ASP A 13 -33.01 8.64 -3.24
C ASP A 13 -32.28 9.44 -4.34
N PRO A 14 -31.27 10.30 -4.03
CA PRO A 14 -30.60 11.10 -5.06
C PRO A 14 -29.82 10.27 -6.08
N TYR A 15 -29.27 9.12 -5.66
CA TYR A 15 -28.55 8.22 -6.57
C TYR A 15 -29.49 7.39 -7.43
N GLU A 16 -30.59 6.92 -6.84
CA GLU A 16 -31.62 6.20 -7.60
C GLU A 16 -32.34 7.12 -8.59
N GLU A 17 -32.65 8.35 -8.19
CA GLU A 17 -33.22 9.38 -9.06
C GLU A 17 -32.24 9.78 -10.18
N ALA A 18 -30.97 10.02 -9.87
CA ALA A 18 -29.95 10.31 -10.89
C ALA A 18 -29.76 9.16 -11.88
N LYS A 19 -29.85 7.91 -11.41
CA LYS A 19 -29.81 6.71 -12.26
C LYS A 19 -31.06 6.60 -13.15
N LYS A 20 -32.26 6.85 -12.61
CA LYS A 20 -33.53 6.89 -13.36
C LYS A 20 -33.50 7.97 -14.46
N LEU A 21 -32.91 9.12 -14.15
CA LEU A 21 -32.76 10.25 -15.07
C LEU A 21 -31.61 10.08 -16.07
N GLY A 22 -30.90 8.95 -16.06
CA GLY A 22 -29.78 8.68 -16.98
C GLY A 22 -28.65 9.71 -16.89
N ARG A 23 -28.46 10.34 -15.72
CA ARG A 23 -27.47 11.42 -15.55
C ARG A 23 -26.05 10.85 -15.69
N PRO A 24 -25.19 11.44 -16.54
CA PRO A 24 -23.80 11.01 -16.65
C PRO A 24 -23.01 11.36 -15.39
N ILE A 25 -22.03 10.51 -15.03
CA ILE A 25 -21.09 10.78 -13.95
C ILE A 25 -19.94 11.60 -14.53
N SER A 26 -19.63 12.74 -13.93
CA SER A 26 -18.52 13.58 -14.38
C SER A 26 -17.18 12.83 -14.28
N PRO A 27 -16.29 12.97 -15.28
CA PRO A 27 -15.03 12.24 -15.31
C PRO A 27 -14.05 12.78 -14.26
N LYS A 28 -13.88 12.07 -13.13
CA LYS A 28 -13.01 12.51 -12.02
C LYS A 28 -11.58 11.98 -12.11
N SER A 29 -11.38 10.73 -12.54
CA SER A 29 -10.05 10.10 -12.58
C SER A 29 -9.18 10.65 -13.71
N THR A 30 -9.77 10.94 -14.87
CA THR A 30 -9.08 11.50 -16.04
C THR A 30 -8.76 12.98 -15.90
N MET A 31 -9.53 13.72 -15.09
CA MET A 31 -9.32 15.15 -14.82
C MET A 31 -8.56 15.43 -13.51
N SER A 32 -8.33 14.41 -12.68
CA SER A 32 -7.69 14.61 -11.38
C SER A 32 -6.19 14.85 -11.50
N SER A 33 -5.70 15.79 -10.70
CA SER A 33 -4.26 16.02 -10.53
C SER A 33 -3.53 14.76 -10.01
N LYS A 34 -2.25 14.63 -10.37
CA LYS A 34 -1.33 13.56 -9.94
C LYS A 34 -1.01 13.56 -8.42
N GLN A 35 -1.72 14.35 -7.61
CA GLN A 35 -1.44 14.54 -6.19
C GLN A 35 -1.71 13.28 -5.34
N HIS A 36 -2.51 12.32 -5.82
CA HIS A 36 -2.89 11.11 -5.08
C HIS A 36 -1.97 9.90 -5.29
N LYS A 37 -0.87 10.06 -6.05
CA LYS A 37 0.04 8.95 -6.42
C LYS A 37 0.54 8.15 -5.21
N TYR A 38 1.09 8.81 -4.19
CA TYR A 38 1.64 8.13 -3.01
C TYR A 38 0.56 7.40 -2.18
N SER A 39 -0.67 7.94 -2.16
CA SER A 39 -1.80 7.28 -1.52
C SER A 39 -2.16 5.97 -2.23
N ILE A 40 -2.17 5.97 -3.57
CA ILE A 40 -2.42 4.76 -4.37
C ILE A 40 -1.28 3.75 -4.17
N ILE A 41 -0.02 4.19 -4.28
CA ILE A 41 1.16 3.32 -4.07
C ILE A 41 1.09 2.60 -2.73
N HIS A 42 0.79 3.33 -1.64
CA HIS A 42 0.68 2.73 -0.32
C HIS A 42 -0.43 1.67 -0.23
N ARG A 43 -1.59 1.91 -0.85
CA ARG A 43 -2.68 0.90 -0.91
C ARG A 43 -2.26 -0.32 -1.72
N SER A 44 -1.68 -0.11 -2.90
CA SER A 44 -1.20 -1.19 -3.75
C SER A 44 -0.16 -2.07 -3.04
N ILE A 45 0.81 -1.45 -2.36
CA ILE A 45 1.82 -2.18 -1.57
C ILE A 45 1.16 -2.96 -0.43
N GLY A 46 0.21 -2.35 0.29
CA GLY A 46 -0.53 -3.05 1.35
C GLY A 46 -1.27 -4.29 0.85
N VAL A 47 -1.93 -4.19 -0.30
CA VAL A 47 -2.60 -5.34 -0.95
C VAL A 47 -1.59 -6.41 -1.35
N ILE A 48 -0.47 -6.02 -1.98
CA ILE A 48 0.59 -6.96 -2.40
C ILE A 48 1.17 -7.71 -1.20
N LEU A 49 1.52 -6.99 -0.13
CA LEU A 49 2.08 -7.59 1.09
C LEU A 49 1.07 -8.55 1.73
N CYS A 50 -0.17 -8.11 1.95
CA CYS A 50 -1.20 -8.93 2.58
C CYS A 50 -1.52 -10.18 1.74
N THR A 51 -1.69 -10.02 0.43
CA THR A 51 -1.96 -11.12 -0.49
C THR A 51 -0.77 -12.09 -0.54
N GLY A 52 0.46 -11.57 -0.62
CA GLY A 52 1.68 -12.37 -0.66
C GLY A 52 1.83 -13.24 0.59
N PHE A 53 1.69 -12.65 1.78
CA PHE A 53 1.73 -13.41 3.04
C PHE A 53 0.60 -14.43 3.14
N THR A 54 -0.61 -14.08 2.70
CA THR A 54 -1.77 -14.98 2.72
C THR A 54 -1.54 -16.19 1.82
N ILE A 55 -1.12 -15.97 0.57
CA ILE A 55 -0.82 -17.05 -0.38
C ILE A 55 0.32 -17.91 0.16
N PHE A 56 1.40 -17.32 0.67
CA PHE A 56 2.52 -18.06 1.23
C PHE A 56 2.07 -18.93 2.42
N SER A 57 1.34 -18.36 3.37
CA SER A 57 0.86 -19.10 4.55
C SER A 57 -0.13 -20.21 4.20
N LEU A 58 -1.01 -19.99 3.22
CA LEU A 58 -1.99 -20.99 2.80
C LEU A 58 -1.36 -22.10 1.95
N SER A 59 -0.35 -21.78 1.15
CA SER A 59 0.30 -22.75 0.26
C SER A 59 1.36 -23.59 0.97
N TYR A 60 2.02 -23.05 1.99
CA TYR A 60 3.13 -23.73 2.67
C TYR A 60 2.81 -25.15 3.19
N PRO A 61 1.65 -25.43 3.82
CA PRO A 61 1.31 -26.80 4.27
C PRO A 61 1.13 -27.81 3.13
N PHE A 62 0.87 -27.34 1.91
CA PHE A 62 0.71 -28.20 0.73
C PHE A 62 2.02 -28.36 -0.06
N MET A 63 3.11 -27.71 0.37
CA MET A 63 4.42 -27.87 -0.25
C MET A 63 5.16 -29.06 0.35
N ASN A 64 5.73 -29.92 -0.50
CA ASN A 64 6.52 -31.08 -0.07
C ASN A 64 7.97 -30.74 0.32
N TYR A 65 8.32 -29.45 0.44
CA TYR A 65 9.67 -28.99 0.76
C TYR A 65 9.70 -28.34 2.14
N GLN A 66 10.74 -28.64 2.92
CA GLN A 66 11.00 -27.98 4.19
C GLN A 66 11.66 -26.61 3.98
N TRP A 67 11.43 -25.67 4.89
CA TRP A 67 12.07 -24.35 4.85
C TRP A 67 13.61 -24.42 4.75
N SER A 68 14.24 -25.42 5.36
CA SER A 68 15.69 -25.66 5.27
C SER A 68 16.16 -25.86 3.83
N SER A 69 15.42 -26.62 3.02
CA SER A 69 15.73 -26.85 1.61
C SER A 69 15.63 -25.56 0.80
N VAL A 70 14.67 -24.70 1.11
CA VAL A 70 14.52 -23.39 0.47
C VAL A 70 15.71 -22.49 0.79
N VAL A 71 16.12 -22.42 2.06
CA VAL A 71 17.29 -21.62 2.48
C VAL A 71 18.58 -22.14 1.82
N GLN A 72 18.75 -23.45 1.73
CA GLN A 72 19.89 -24.05 1.04
C GLN A 72 19.90 -23.67 -0.44
N PHE A 73 18.76 -23.73 -1.12
CA PHE A 73 18.64 -23.27 -2.51
C PHE A 73 19.00 -21.78 -2.63
N LEU A 74 18.47 -20.92 -1.76
CA LEU A 74 18.77 -19.47 -1.78
C LEU A 74 20.26 -19.17 -1.55
N SER A 75 20.97 -20.02 -0.80
CA SER A 75 22.42 -19.88 -0.59
C SER A 75 23.26 -20.16 -1.85
N THR A 76 22.69 -20.83 -2.85
CA THR A 76 23.36 -21.08 -4.15
C THR A 76 23.28 -19.89 -5.11
N LEU A 77 22.45 -18.88 -4.82
CA LEU A 77 22.30 -17.70 -5.67
C LEU A 77 23.57 -16.83 -5.67
N SER A 78 23.82 -16.16 -6.79
CA SER A 78 24.91 -15.19 -6.86
C SER A 78 24.72 -14.07 -5.82
N PRO A 79 25.80 -13.53 -5.24
CA PRO A 79 25.70 -12.43 -4.27
C PRO A 79 24.93 -11.22 -4.81
N GLN A 80 25.08 -10.93 -6.11
CA GLN A 80 24.38 -9.83 -6.78
C GLN A 80 22.87 -10.10 -6.86
N THR A 81 22.47 -11.30 -7.27
CA THR A 81 21.06 -11.70 -7.34
C THR A 81 20.41 -11.70 -5.95
N ALA A 82 21.12 -12.20 -4.94
CA ALA A 82 20.66 -12.20 -3.56
C ALA A 82 20.44 -10.77 -3.05
N LEU A 83 21.40 -9.86 -3.29
CA LEU A 83 21.30 -8.46 -2.88
C LEU A 83 20.12 -7.74 -3.55
N ILE A 84 19.99 -7.87 -4.87
CA ILE A 84 18.89 -7.24 -5.62
C ILE A 84 17.53 -7.77 -5.13
N SER A 85 17.42 -9.07 -4.89
CA SER A 85 16.19 -9.69 -4.39
C SER A 85 15.81 -9.15 -3.00
N LYS A 86 16.79 -9.01 -2.08
CA LYS A 86 16.58 -8.41 -0.76
C LYS A 86 16.10 -6.96 -0.87
N ILE A 87 16.65 -6.17 -1.78
CA ILE A 87 16.22 -4.77 -2.00
C ILE A 87 14.78 -4.73 -2.56
N ILE A 88 14.47 -5.56 -3.55
CA ILE A 88 13.14 -5.61 -4.17
C ILE A 88 12.07 -5.97 -3.15
N ILE A 89 12.32 -6.95 -2.27
CA ILE A 89 11.38 -7.38 -1.24
C ILE A 89 11.37 -6.40 -0.05
N GLY A 90 12.53 -5.88 0.34
CA GLY A 90 12.69 -4.96 1.46
C GLY A 90 12.11 -3.57 1.22
N THR A 91 12.09 -3.10 -0.03
CA THR A 91 11.54 -1.78 -0.42
C THR A 91 10.05 -1.62 -0.07
N PRO A 92 9.13 -2.49 -0.54
CA PRO A 92 7.71 -2.35 -0.22
C PRO A 92 7.44 -2.45 1.29
N LEU A 93 8.16 -3.33 2.00
CA LEU A 93 8.06 -3.45 3.45
C LEU A 93 8.49 -2.15 4.16
N SER A 94 9.66 -1.62 3.80
CA SER A 94 10.20 -0.37 4.35
C SER A 94 9.28 0.81 4.07
N TYR A 95 8.77 0.91 2.84
CA TYR A 95 7.86 1.99 2.43
C TYR A 95 6.55 1.94 3.21
N TYR A 96 5.96 0.75 3.35
CA TYR A 96 4.71 0.56 4.06
C TYR A 96 4.84 0.98 5.53
N THR A 97 5.90 0.54 6.20
CA THR A 97 6.21 0.87 7.59
C THR A 97 6.45 2.37 7.80
N LEU A 98 7.31 3.00 6.99
CA LEU A 98 7.57 4.44 7.11
C LEU A 98 6.32 5.27 6.81
N THR A 99 5.47 4.81 5.89
CA THR A 99 4.18 5.48 5.60
C THR A 99 3.21 5.34 6.76
N LEU A 100 3.22 4.22 7.50
CA LEU A 100 2.43 4.04 8.71
C LEU A 100 2.85 5.05 9.79
N PHE A 101 4.15 5.19 10.04
CA PHE A 101 4.68 6.21 10.96
C PHE A 101 4.24 7.63 10.57
N LYS A 102 4.34 7.98 9.28
CA LYS A 102 3.86 9.26 8.77
C LYS A 102 2.36 9.46 9.04
N LYS A 103 1.54 8.42 8.84
CA LYS A 103 0.10 8.49 9.11
C LYS A 103 -0.20 8.67 10.59
N LEU A 104 0.52 8.01 11.49
CA LEU A 104 0.40 8.23 12.94
C LEU A 104 0.72 9.69 13.32
N ILE A 105 1.71 10.31 12.66
CA ILE A 105 1.98 11.75 12.84
C ILE A 105 0.80 12.60 12.34
N TRP A 106 0.19 12.25 11.21
CA TRP A 106 -0.99 12.97 10.70
C TRP A 106 -2.22 12.77 11.60
N GLU A 107 -2.40 11.61 12.21
CA GLU A 107 -3.46 11.38 13.21
C GLU A 107 -3.29 12.29 14.44
N SER A 108 -2.06 12.68 14.78
CA SER A 108 -1.79 13.68 15.82
C SER A 108 -2.11 15.13 15.43
N THR A 109 -2.82 15.36 14.31
CA THR A 109 -3.19 16.68 13.74
C THR A 109 -2.01 17.54 13.27
N LYS A 110 -0.80 16.98 13.19
CA LYS A 110 0.42 17.70 12.79
C LYS A 110 0.68 17.58 11.28
N GLY A 111 1.06 18.69 10.65
CA GLY A 111 1.65 18.67 9.30
C GLY A 111 0.67 18.68 8.12
N PHE A 112 -0.58 19.16 8.29
CA PHE A 112 -1.58 19.21 7.21
C PHE A 112 -1.34 20.28 6.12
N ASN A 113 -0.16 20.92 6.11
CA ASN A 113 0.21 21.85 5.05
C ASN A 113 0.57 21.08 3.76
N LYS A 114 0.02 21.52 2.61
CA LYS A 114 0.30 20.96 1.28
C LYS A 114 1.80 20.81 0.96
N ASN A 115 2.63 21.76 1.39
CA ASN A 115 4.08 21.69 1.19
C ASN A 115 4.73 20.63 2.09
N PHE A 116 4.27 20.53 3.33
CA PHE A 116 4.74 19.51 4.27
C PHE A 116 4.36 18.10 3.79
N ILE A 117 3.12 17.91 3.33
CA ILE A 117 2.65 16.62 2.78
C ILE A 117 3.51 16.19 1.59
N ARG A 118 3.77 17.08 0.62
CA ARG A 118 4.61 16.75 -0.54
C ARG A 118 6.06 16.46 -0.20
N LYS A 119 6.60 17.18 0.80
CA LYS A 119 7.97 16.97 1.27
C LYS A 119 8.07 15.62 1.97
N THR A 120 7.17 15.35 2.92
CA THR A 120 7.13 14.08 3.66
C THR A 120 6.87 12.90 2.74
N ASP A 121 5.96 13.00 1.77
CA ASP A 121 5.72 11.93 0.79
C ASP A 121 6.99 11.53 0.02
N ARG A 122 7.73 12.53 -0.49
CA ARG A 122 9.01 12.29 -1.20
C ARG A 122 10.06 11.71 -0.27
N ILE A 123 10.21 12.28 0.92
CA ILE A 123 11.18 11.80 1.92
C ILE A 123 10.88 10.34 2.28
N THR A 124 9.63 10.00 2.60
CA THR A 124 9.22 8.63 2.93
C THR A 124 9.55 7.66 1.80
N PHE A 125 9.31 8.06 0.54
CA PHE A 125 9.64 7.24 -0.62
C PHE A 125 11.15 6.98 -0.74
N TYR A 126 11.98 8.03 -0.74
CA TYR A 126 13.43 7.83 -0.89
C TYR A 126 14.07 7.18 0.35
N ALA A 127 13.63 7.53 1.55
CA ALA A 127 14.07 6.89 2.78
C ALA A 127 13.77 5.39 2.78
N SER A 128 12.65 4.95 2.18
CA SER A 128 12.34 3.53 2.07
C SER A 128 13.32 2.75 1.20
N LEU A 129 13.80 3.36 0.11
CA LEU A 129 14.79 2.74 -0.78
C LEU A 129 16.16 2.65 -0.10
N ILE A 130 16.57 3.72 0.59
CA ILE A 130 17.83 3.76 1.35
C ILE A 130 17.79 2.76 2.50
N LEU A 131 16.68 2.71 3.24
CA LEU A 131 16.50 1.77 4.35
C LEU A 131 16.53 0.32 3.85
N ALA A 132 15.84 0.02 2.75
CA ALA A 132 15.86 -1.32 2.15
C ALA A 132 17.25 -1.71 1.66
N ALA A 133 17.99 -0.80 1.02
CA ALA A 133 19.37 -1.04 0.60
C ALA A 133 20.32 -1.25 1.78
N GLY A 134 20.20 -0.44 2.83
CA GLY A 134 20.99 -0.58 4.06
C GLY A 134 20.73 -1.90 4.78
N LEU A 135 19.46 -2.30 4.90
CA LEU A 135 19.09 -3.59 5.48
C LEU A 135 19.57 -4.77 4.61
N ALA A 136 19.46 -4.65 3.28
CA ALA A 136 19.88 -5.69 2.35
C ALA A 136 21.41 -5.92 2.32
N GLY A 137 22.21 -4.90 2.64
CA GLY A 137 23.66 -5.02 2.77
C GLY A 137 24.13 -5.60 4.11
N PHE A 138 23.26 -5.58 5.13
CA PHE A 138 23.55 -6.11 6.46
C PHE A 138 23.05 -7.55 6.66
N LEU A 139 21.88 -7.87 6.10
CA LEU A 139 21.27 -9.21 6.10
C LEU A 139 21.82 -10.06 4.96
#